data_AF-A0A925H5U7-F1
#
_entry.id   AF-A0A925H5U7-F1
#
_cell.length_a   1.000
_cell.length_b   1.000
_cell.length_c   1.000
_cell.angle_alpha   90.00
_cell.angle_beta   90.00
_cell.angle_gamma   90.00
#
_symmetry.space_group_name_H-M   'P 1'
#
loop_
_entity.id
_entity.type
_entity.pdbx_description
1 polymer ?
#
loop_
_entity_poly.entity_id
_entity_poly.type
_entity_poly.pdbx_seq_one_letter_code
_entity_poly.pdbx_strand_id
1 'polypeptide(L)'
;MSGESEKPSDEEAVGARPQNLAYEQARLAYTIIQALLEHTRVTQDLVAVMAQALDEDTQSALVGTPHWAAYLDSRRVLEHTRGDVEKFAEVWTRLAEELDSLPTP
;
A
#
# COMPACT_ATOMS: atom_id res chain seq x y z
N MET A 1 3.52 -55.36 19.57
CA MET A 1 2.48 -54.43 20.08
C MET A 1 2.72 -53.11 19.38
N SER A 2 1.65 -52.63 18.74
CA SER A 2 1.66 -51.63 17.68
C SER A 2 2.10 -50.26 18.20
N GLY A 3 2.90 -49.56 17.38
CA GLY A 3 3.20 -48.16 17.60
C GLY A 3 1.92 -47.33 17.48
N GLU A 4 1.62 -46.57 18.53
CA GLU A 4 0.71 -45.44 18.46
C GLU A 4 1.32 -44.40 17.51
N SER A 5 0.80 -44.33 16.29
CA SER A 5 0.98 -43.16 15.45
C SER A 5 0.19 -42.01 16.09
N GLU A 6 0.92 -41.11 16.76
CA GLU A 6 0.47 -39.73 16.99
C GLU A 6 -0.01 -39.16 15.66
N LYS A 7 -1.32 -39.02 15.50
CA LYS A 7 -1.88 -38.15 14.48
C LYS A 7 -1.57 -36.71 14.90
N PRO A 8 -0.93 -35.90 14.06
CA PRO A 8 -0.74 -34.49 14.37
C PRO A 8 -2.12 -33.87 14.55
N SER A 9 -2.30 -33.20 15.68
CA SER A 9 -3.51 -32.48 16.07
C SER A 9 -3.90 -31.47 15.00
N ASP A 10 -5.16 -31.55 14.55
CA ASP A 10 -5.77 -30.71 13.52
C ASP A 10 -5.67 -29.18 13.79
N GLU A 11 -5.27 -28.78 14.99
CA GLU A 11 -5.04 -27.38 15.39
C GLU A 11 -3.77 -26.76 14.76
N GLU A 12 -2.72 -27.54 14.45
CA GLU A 12 -1.50 -27.00 13.84
C GLU A 12 -1.65 -26.71 12.33
N ALA A 13 -2.62 -27.36 11.66
CA ALA A 13 -2.86 -27.19 10.23
C ALA A 13 -3.66 -25.91 9.88
N VAL A 14 -4.26 -25.25 10.87
CA VAL A 14 -5.04 -24.01 10.67
C VAL A 14 -4.12 -22.81 10.35
N GLY A 15 -2.88 -22.83 10.82
CA GLY A 15 -1.91 -21.76 10.60
C GLY A 15 -1.32 -21.67 9.19
N ALA A 16 -1.45 -22.71 8.36
CA ALA A 16 -0.77 -22.81 7.06
C ALA A 16 -1.74 -22.97 5.87
N ARG A 17 -2.97 -22.45 5.96
CA ARG A 17 -3.84 -22.39 4.77
C ARG A 17 -3.30 -21.34 3.80
N PRO A 18 -3.20 -21.62 2.49
CA PRO A 18 -2.69 -20.67 1.48
C PRO A 18 -3.40 -19.31 1.47
N GLN A 19 -4.66 -19.28 1.90
CA GLN A 19 -5.47 -18.07 2.02
C GLN A 19 -4.95 -17.12 3.11
N ASN A 20 -4.46 -17.64 4.24
CA ASN A 20 -3.88 -16.82 5.32
C ASN A 20 -2.57 -16.15 4.88
N LEU A 21 -1.72 -16.89 4.17
CA LEU A 21 -0.47 -16.35 3.61
C LEU A 21 -0.73 -15.28 2.54
N ALA A 22 -1.78 -15.44 1.74
CA ALA A 22 -2.19 -14.42 0.77
C ALA A 22 -2.69 -13.14 1.46
N TYR A 23 -3.40 -13.29 2.58
CA TYR A 23 -3.90 -12.19 3.40
C TYR A 23 -2.80 -11.40 4.10
N GLU A 24 -1.85 -12.07 4.74
CA GLU A 24 -0.72 -11.39 5.37
C GLU A 24 0.14 -10.64 4.34
N GLN A 25 0.36 -11.22 3.16
CA GLN A 25 1.10 -10.57 2.07
C GLN A 25 0.35 -9.35 1.51
N ALA A 26 -0.97 -9.43 1.33
CA ALA A 26 -1.77 -8.29 0.89
C ALA A 26 -1.76 -7.17 1.92
N ARG A 27 -1.86 -7.49 3.22
CA ARG A 27 -1.76 -6.51 4.30
C ARG A 27 -0.40 -5.83 4.33
N LEU A 28 0.68 -6.60 4.18
CA LEU A 28 2.04 -6.06 4.11
C LEU A 28 2.21 -5.13 2.90
N ALA A 29 1.76 -5.56 1.71
CA ALA A 29 1.83 -4.74 0.50
C ALA A 29 1.08 -3.41 0.68
N TYR A 30 -0.13 -3.45 1.26
CA TYR A 30 -0.89 -2.24 1.58
C TYR A 30 -0.12 -1.31 2.52
N THR A 31 0.43 -1.81 3.63
CA THR A 31 1.21 -0.99 4.58
C THR A 31 2.44 -0.36 3.92
N ILE A 32 3.15 -1.11 3.07
CA ILE A 32 4.30 -0.59 2.32
C ILE A 32 3.86 0.54 1.39
N ILE A 33 2.80 0.32 0.60
CA ILE A 33 2.31 1.33 -0.34
C ILE A 33 1.84 2.59 0.40
N GLN A 34 1.11 2.45 1.50
CA GLN A 34 0.68 3.59 2.33
C GLN A 34 1.87 4.38 2.87
N ALA A 35 2.90 3.71 3.39
CA ALA A 35 4.11 4.38 3.88
C ALA A 35 4.84 5.15 2.77
N LEU A 36 4.92 4.57 1.57
CA LEU A 36 5.53 5.23 0.41
C LEU A 36 4.73 6.47 -0.03
N LEU A 37 3.39 6.36 -0.11
CA LEU A 37 2.53 7.48 -0.47
C LEU A 37 2.64 8.63 0.55
N GLU A 38 2.71 8.31 1.85
CA GLU A 38 2.89 9.31 2.90
C GLU A 38 4.26 9.99 2.81
N HIS A 39 5.33 9.22 2.61
CA HIS A 39 6.66 9.77 2.39
C HIS A 39 6.69 10.71 1.17
N THR A 40 6.03 10.35 0.07
CA THR A 40 5.94 11.22 -1.11
C THR A 40 5.17 12.50 -0.80
N ARG A 41 4.09 12.46 -0.01
CA ARG A 41 3.36 13.65 0.42
C ARG A 41 4.25 14.61 1.20
N VAL A 42 4.95 14.12 2.21
CA VAL A 42 5.89 14.94 3.02
C VAL A 42 6.98 15.56 2.12
N THR A 43 7.46 14.80 1.14
CA THR A 43 8.44 15.30 0.16
C THR A 43 7.86 16.41 -0.71
N GLN A 44 6.61 16.29 -1.16
CA GLN A 44 5.92 17.32 -1.93
C GLN A 44 5.70 18.60 -1.13
N ASP A 45 5.33 18.48 0.15
CA ASP A 45 5.16 19.61 1.06
C ASP A 45 6.50 20.35 1.26
N LEU A 46 7.60 19.61 1.43
CA LEU A 46 8.95 20.19 1.49
C LEU A 46 9.31 20.94 0.21
N VAL A 47 9.01 20.38 -0.96
CA VAL A 47 9.22 21.06 -2.25
C VAL A 47 8.41 22.35 -2.34
N ALA A 48 7.18 22.37 -1.85
CA ALA A 48 6.36 23.59 -1.81
C ALA A 48 6.98 24.66 -0.90
N VAL A 49 7.51 24.28 0.26
CA VAL A 49 8.23 25.20 1.16
C VAL A 49 9.52 25.71 0.51
N MET A 50 10.29 24.84 -0.14
CA MET A 50 11.50 25.26 -0.87
C MET A 50 11.15 26.24 -2.00
N ALA A 51 10.07 26.00 -2.74
CA ALA A 51 9.62 26.90 -3.80
C ALA A 51 9.29 28.30 -3.23
N GLN A 52 8.61 28.39 -2.09
CA GLN A 52 8.29 29.66 -1.42
C GLN A 52 9.54 30.43 -0.96
N ALA A 53 10.65 29.74 -0.72
CA ALA A 53 11.92 30.36 -0.33
C ALA A 53 12.71 30.93 -1.51
N LEU A 54 12.34 30.58 -2.75
CA LEU A 54 12.95 31.13 -3.97
C LEU A 54 12.36 32.51 -4.27
N ASP A 55 13.18 33.40 -4.84
CA ASP A 55 12.72 34.67 -5.40
C ASP A 55 11.86 34.45 -6.66
N GLU A 56 11.08 35.47 -7.03
CA GLU A 56 10.09 35.40 -8.11
C GLU A 56 10.71 35.07 -9.48
N ASP A 57 11.90 35.61 -9.79
CA ASP A 57 12.59 35.35 -11.05
C ASP A 57 13.04 33.88 -11.12
N THR A 58 13.61 33.36 -10.02
CA THR A 58 14.02 31.96 -9.92
C THR A 58 12.82 31.01 -9.97
N GLN A 59 11.70 31.34 -9.33
CA GLN A 59 10.46 30.57 -9.43
C GLN A 59 9.94 30.53 -10.87
N SER A 60 9.93 31.68 -11.55
CA SER A 60 9.48 31.81 -12.94
C SER A 60 10.35 30.98 -13.91
N ALA A 61 11.67 31.00 -13.72
CA ALA A 61 12.58 30.16 -14.47
C ALA A 61 12.33 28.65 -14.21
N LEU A 62 12.10 28.27 -12.95
CA LEU A 62 11.86 26.88 -12.56
C LEU A 62 10.60 26.30 -13.19
N VAL A 63 9.48 27.04 -13.19
CA VAL A 63 8.20 26.55 -13.74
C VAL A 63 8.24 26.31 -15.25
N GLY A 64 9.18 26.96 -15.96
CA GLY A 64 9.41 26.74 -17.39
C GLY A 64 10.25 25.50 -17.72
N THR A 65 10.80 24.81 -16.71
CA THR A 65 11.69 23.67 -16.96
C THR A 65 10.92 22.38 -17.28
N PRO A 66 11.52 21.46 -18.07
CA PRO A 66 10.96 20.12 -18.26
C PRO A 66 10.82 19.32 -16.96
N HIS A 67 11.68 19.60 -15.97
CA HIS A 67 11.63 18.96 -14.66
C HIS A 67 10.39 19.35 -13.86
N TRP A 68 9.96 20.61 -13.96
CA TRP A 68 8.73 21.07 -13.33
C TRP A 68 7.49 20.41 -13.93
N ALA A 69 7.44 20.32 -15.27
CA ALA A 69 6.36 19.61 -15.96
C ALA A 69 6.29 18.13 -15.53
N ALA A 70 7.45 17.44 -15.50
CA ALA A 70 7.54 16.05 -15.04
C ALA A 70 7.10 15.88 -13.58
N TYR A 71 7.44 16.83 -12.71
CA TYR A 71 6.98 16.83 -11.31
C TYR A 71 5.45 16.96 -11.22
N LEU A 72 4.84 17.90 -11.95
CA LEU A 72 3.39 18.08 -11.96
C LEU A 72 2.65 16.84 -12.50
N ASP A 73 3.18 16.20 -13.55
CA ASP A 73 2.62 14.96 -14.06
C ASP A 73 2.74 13.82 -13.04
N SER A 74 3.91 13.69 -12.40
CA SER A 74 4.11 12.72 -11.31
C SER A 74 3.14 12.94 -10.15
N ARG A 75 2.82 14.19 -9.80
CA ARG A 75 1.83 14.50 -8.76
C ARG A 75 0.44 13.98 -9.13
N ARG A 76 -0.02 14.22 -10.35
CA ARG A 76 -1.34 13.76 -10.82
C ARG A 76 -1.44 12.23 -10.81
N VAL A 77 -0.38 11.55 -11.26
CA VAL A 77 -0.32 10.08 -11.21
C VAL A 77 -0.40 9.59 -9.77
N LEU A 78 0.34 10.19 -8.85
CA LEU A 78 0.34 9.79 -7.44
C LEU A 78 -1.03 9.97 -6.77
N GLU A 79 -1.71 11.09 -7.05
CA GLU A 79 -3.08 11.34 -6.57
C GLU A 79 -4.05 10.28 -7.05
N HIS A 80 -3.95 9.85 -8.32
CA HIS A 80 -4.73 8.74 -8.85
C HIS A 80 -4.38 7.41 -8.18
N THR A 81 -3.08 7.08 -8.09
CA THR A 81 -2.58 5.85 -7.46
C THR A 81 -3.06 5.72 -6.01
N ARG A 82 -3.12 6.82 -5.26
CA ARG A 82 -3.67 6.82 -3.90
C ARG A 82 -5.11 6.32 -3.88
N GLY A 83 -5.97 6.85 -4.76
CA GLY A 83 -7.37 6.43 -4.87
C GLY A 83 -7.52 4.96 -5.28
N ASP A 84 -6.63 4.46 -6.15
CA ASP A 84 -6.62 3.04 -6.53
C ASP A 84 -6.22 2.13 -5.37
N VAL A 85 -5.26 2.56 -4.55
CA VAL A 85 -4.80 1.81 -3.37
C VAL A 85 -5.88 1.78 -2.28
N GLU A 86 -6.59 2.89 -2.08
CA GLU A 86 -7.73 2.96 -1.15
C GLU A 86 -8.84 1.98 -1.59
N LYS A 87 -9.22 1.99 -2.87
CA LYS A 87 -10.19 1.02 -3.42
C LYS A 87 -9.71 -0.43 -3.31
N PHE A 88 -8.44 -0.68 -3.60
CA PHE A 88 -7.84 -2.01 -3.47
C PHE A 88 -7.94 -2.51 -2.02
N ALA A 89 -7.66 -1.65 -1.04
CA ALA A 89 -7.75 -1.97 0.38
C ALA A 89 -9.19 -2.24 0.84
N GLU A 90 -10.16 -1.47 0.34
CA GLU A 90 -11.59 -1.70 0.61
C GLU A 90 -12.06 -3.05 0.07
N VAL A 91 -11.75 -3.35 -1.20
CA VAL A 91 -12.09 -4.63 -1.83
C VAL A 91 -11.43 -5.80 -1.09
N TRP A 92 -10.18 -5.63 -0.67
CA TRP A 92 -9.46 -6.66 0.08
C TRP A 92 -10.07 -6.92 1.46
N THR A 93 -10.38 -5.86 2.21
CA THR A 93 -11.01 -5.95 3.54
C THR A 93 -12.35 -6.69 3.44
N ARG A 94 -13.17 -6.32 2.46
CA ARG A 94 -14.45 -6.98 2.21
C ARG A 94 -14.29 -8.47 1.87
N LEU A 95 -13.34 -8.81 0.99
CA LEU A 95 -13.07 -10.19 0.62
C LEU A 95 -12.63 -11.02 1.83
N ALA A 96 -11.82 -10.44 2.72
CA ALA A 96 -11.38 -11.11 3.94
C ALA A 96 -12.54 -11.37 4.91
N GLU A 97 -13.44 -10.40 5.10
CA GLU A 97 -14.66 -10.56 5.91
C GLU A 97 -15.61 -11.63 5.33
N GLU A 98 -15.78 -11.65 4.01
CA GLU A 98 -16.56 -12.68 3.31
C GLU A 98 -15.93 -14.07 3.47
N LEU A 99 -14.60 -14.18 3.52
CA LEU A 99 -13.90 -15.45 3.70
C LEU A 99 -13.98 -15.97 5.15
N ASP A 100 -13.88 -15.07 6.14
CA ASP A 100 -13.99 -15.40 7.57
C ASP A 100 -15.43 -15.78 7.99
N SER A 101 -16.44 -15.34 7.24
CA SER A 101 -17.86 -15.63 7.51
C SER A 101 -18.38 -16.92 6.86
N LEU A 102 -17.57 -17.61 6.06
CA LEU A 102 -17.92 -18.92 5.50
C LEU A 102 -17.81 -20.01 6.59
N PRO A 103 -18.85 -20.84 6.80
CA PRO A 103 -18.76 -21.94 7.75
C PRO A 103 -17.69 -22.94 7.27
N THR A 104 -16.72 -23.25 8.13
CA THR A 104 -15.79 -24.35 7.92
C THR A 104 -16.56 -25.65 7.72
N PRO A 105 -16.28 -26.44 6.66
CA PRO A 105 -16.93 -27.73 6.43
C PRO A 105 -16.61 -28.76 7.52
#